data_AF-A0AAV9XC54-F1
#
_entry.id   AF-A0AAV9XC54-F1
#
_cell.length_a   1.000
_cell.length_b   1.000
_cell.length_c   1.000
_cell.angle_alpha   90.00
_cell.angle_beta   90.00
_cell.angle_gamma   90.00
#
_symmetry.space_group_name_H-M   'P 1'
#
loop_
_entity.id
_entity.type
_entity.pdbx_description
1 polymer ?
#
loop_
_entity_poly.entity_id
_entity_poly.type
_entity_poly.pdbx_seq_one_letter_code
_entity_poly.pdbx_strand_id
1 'polypeptide(L)'
;MHTVLSIFIRSHLHKSNISSSISRFSVILNRKRPSHTTNARMSFLKIDTHSYVSKLPFVATPRPSASLILLDSQNRILLTHRTSTIGSFANAHVFPGGNQDPEDTSPEFCAIRETFEETGVLLTIPPPPSSLFSTFPQVRKQIHSHEIKFSDFLKANNLSANVESLIPYTTWITPPTMKKRYETRMFLTFLPLSTSSSEGIEETMNLPTSDGGAETVSAKFMTAEEILADARENKIILFPPQAYLVTRLLKFVTDGSLSVVQQREAIKEWIEAEGMGRYVFEPRPEGKTKDGKRLILGYGPRGDPNRKSVFKPGKSGMPEGHEIVEATQAAKL
;
A
#
# COMPACT_ATOMS: atom_id res chain seq x y z
N MET A 1 27.11 -30.70 24.76
CA MET A 1 28.57 -30.65 24.98
C MET A 1 29.23 -31.12 23.69
N HIS A 2 29.78 -30.20 22.88
CA HIS A 2 31.23 -29.93 22.80
C HIS A 2 31.99 -31.20 22.32
N THR A 3 32.72 -31.26 21.19
CA THR A 3 33.77 -30.35 20.71
C THR A 3 34.24 -30.74 19.29
N VAL A 4 34.81 -29.77 18.59
CA VAL A 4 35.52 -29.76 17.28
C VAL A 4 36.90 -30.45 17.35
N LEU A 5 37.37 -31.14 16.29
CA LEU A 5 38.81 -31.12 15.91
C LEU A 5 39.17 -31.61 14.48
N SER A 6 39.96 -30.77 13.82
CA SER A 6 40.94 -30.84 12.70
C SER A 6 41.49 -32.17 12.12
N ILE A 7 41.99 -32.10 10.86
CA ILE A 7 43.26 -32.65 10.24
C ILE A 7 43.28 -32.17 8.76
N PHE A 8 44.13 -31.26 8.22
CA PHE A 8 45.58 -31.24 7.88
C PHE A 8 46.08 -32.27 6.84
N ILE A 9 46.52 -31.83 5.64
CA ILE A 9 47.76 -32.30 4.94
C ILE A 9 48.35 -31.17 4.06
N ARG A 10 49.67 -30.97 4.22
CA ARG A 10 50.62 -30.11 3.48
C ARG A 10 51.51 -31.00 2.58
N SER A 11 52.00 -30.49 1.44
CA SER A 11 53.37 -30.73 0.92
C SER A 11 53.70 -29.64 -0.13
N HIS A 12 54.66 -28.71 0.12
CA HIS A 12 56.12 -28.69 -0.19
C HIS A 12 56.45 -28.52 -1.69
N LEU A 13 56.92 -27.32 -2.14
CA LEU A 13 58.33 -26.85 -2.33
C LEU A 13 58.95 -27.36 -3.67
N HIS A 14 59.71 -26.66 -4.53
CA HIS A 14 60.47 -25.39 -4.50
C HIS A 14 60.99 -25.00 -5.93
N LYS A 15 61.20 -23.69 -6.17
CA LYS A 15 62.21 -22.97 -7.02
C LYS A 15 62.53 -23.39 -8.47
N SER A 16 62.53 -22.42 -9.41
CA SER A 16 63.68 -21.53 -9.74
C SER A 16 63.45 -20.63 -10.98
N ASN A 17 64.20 -19.52 -11.00
CA ASN A 17 64.21 -18.35 -11.91
C ASN A 17 64.58 -18.64 -13.37
N ILE A 18 64.23 -17.73 -14.30
CA ILE A 18 65.14 -17.12 -15.30
C ILE A 18 64.55 -15.79 -15.81
N SER A 19 65.44 -14.82 -15.99
CA SER A 19 65.27 -13.44 -16.46
C SER A 19 65.50 -13.32 -17.96
N SER A 20 64.79 -12.41 -18.66
CA SER A 20 65.38 -11.55 -19.71
C SER A 20 64.37 -10.50 -20.20
N SER A 21 64.91 -9.43 -20.79
CA SER A 21 64.41 -8.04 -20.85
C SER A 21 64.13 -7.60 -22.30
N ILE A 22 63.64 -6.34 -22.46
CA ILE A 22 63.66 -5.46 -23.67
C ILE A 22 62.45 -5.69 -24.63
N SER A 23 61.64 -4.72 -25.11
CA SER A 23 61.73 -3.25 -25.23
C SER A 23 60.35 -2.58 -25.41
N ARG A 24 60.26 -1.35 -24.89
CA ARG A 24 59.54 -0.13 -25.31
C ARG A 24 58.54 -0.18 -26.50
N PHE A 25 57.32 0.29 -26.23
CA PHE A 25 56.70 1.37 -27.03
C PHE A 25 55.88 2.28 -26.10
N SER A 26 56.26 3.56 -26.06
CA SER A 26 55.52 4.64 -25.41
C SER A 26 54.60 5.29 -26.43
N VAL A 27 53.30 5.39 -26.12
CA VAL A 27 52.45 6.47 -26.64
C VAL A 27 51.63 7.02 -25.47
N ILE A 28 51.80 8.31 -25.25
CA ILE A 28 51.18 9.14 -24.23
C ILE A 28 49.72 9.38 -24.61
N LEU A 29 48.78 9.07 -23.72
CA LEU A 29 47.51 9.81 -23.65
C LEU A 29 47.12 10.04 -22.19
N ASN A 30 47.33 11.29 -21.82
CA ASN A 30 46.97 11.96 -20.60
C ASN A 30 45.45 11.89 -20.40
N ARG A 31 44.94 11.28 -19.32
CA ARG A 31 43.62 11.62 -18.75
C ARG A 31 43.48 11.12 -17.31
N LYS A 32 43.30 12.10 -16.43
CA LYS A 32 43.08 12.03 -14.98
C LYS A 32 42.03 10.97 -14.60
N ARG A 33 42.32 10.18 -13.57
CA ARG A 33 41.31 9.42 -12.80
C ARG A 33 40.39 10.42 -12.09
N PRO A 34 39.06 10.31 -12.19
CA PRO A 34 38.17 10.87 -11.20
C PRO A 34 37.92 9.85 -10.09
N SER A 35 38.29 10.24 -8.88
CA SER A 35 37.74 9.73 -7.63
C SER A 35 36.22 9.92 -7.61
N HIS A 36 35.44 8.84 -7.60
CA HIS A 36 34.01 8.91 -7.29
C HIS A 36 33.80 8.68 -5.80
N THR A 37 33.99 9.74 -5.02
CA THR A 37 33.25 10.00 -3.79
C THR A 37 32.12 10.96 -4.14
N THR A 38 30.89 10.48 -4.16
CA THR A 38 29.72 11.37 -4.11
C THR A 38 28.67 10.78 -3.17
N ASN A 39 28.80 11.17 -1.90
CA ASN A 39 27.67 11.24 -0.98
C ASN A 39 26.68 12.25 -1.56
N ALA A 40 25.61 11.77 -2.19
CA ALA A 40 24.48 12.61 -2.55
C ALA A 40 23.68 12.94 -1.28
N ARG A 41 24.10 14.00 -0.56
CA ARG A 41 23.21 14.71 0.36
C ARG A 41 22.06 15.26 -0.49
N MET A 42 20.84 14.76 -0.27
CA MET A 42 19.62 15.42 -0.72
C MET A 42 19.53 16.77 0.01
N SER A 43 20.13 17.81 -0.58
CA SER A 43 19.81 19.18 -0.23
C SER A 43 18.39 19.45 -0.73
N PHE A 44 17.42 19.45 0.19
CA PHE A 44 16.07 19.91 -0.07
C PHE A 44 16.15 21.37 -0.53
N LEU A 45 16.08 21.59 -1.84
CA LEU A 45 15.95 22.93 -2.43
C LEU A 45 14.77 23.66 -1.80
N LYS A 46 14.91 24.98 -1.62
CA LYS A 46 13.82 25.92 -1.31
C LYS A 46 12.60 25.57 -2.15
N ILE A 47 11.50 25.19 -1.48
CA ILE A 47 10.24 24.83 -2.14
C ILE A 47 9.63 26.12 -2.66
N ASP A 48 9.79 26.36 -3.96
CA ASP A 48 9.08 27.40 -4.67
C ASP A 48 7.73 26.84 -5.12
N THR A 49 6.66 27.30 -4.46
CA THR A 49 5.28 26.80 -4.56
C THR A 49 4.68 26.96 -5.95
N HIS A 50 5.26 27.82 -6.81
CA HIS A 50 4.84 27.99 -8.21
C HIS A 50 5.52 27.04 -9.21
N SER A 51 6.52 26.24 -8.79
CA SER A 51 7.33 25.42 -9.70
C SER A 51 7.02 23.92 -9.70
N TYR A 52 5.91 23.50 -9.07
CA TYR A 52 5.63 22.09 -8.77
C TYR A 52 5.44 21.17 -10.01
N VAL A 53 5.20 21.75 -11.19
CA VAL A 53 5.03 21.01 -12.45
C VAL A 53 5.98 21.51 -13.55
N SER A 54 6.38 22.79 -13.52
CA SER A 54 7.06 23.47 -14.63
C SER A 54 8.54 23.08 -14.85
N LYS A 55 9.12 22.23 -13.98
CA LYS A 55 10.54 21.85 -14.04
C LYS A 55 10.80 20.35 -14.26
N LEU A 56 9.77 19.53 -14.42
CA LEU A 56 9.97 18.08 -14.64
C LEU A 56 10.06 17.80 -16.14
N PRO A 57 11.22 17.31 -16.65
CA PRO A 57 11.40 17.05 -18.08
C PRO A 57 10.55 15.87 -18.59
N PHE A 58 10.04 15.03 -17.68
CA PHE A 58 9.13 13.94 -17.97
C PHE A 58 8.27 13.62 -16.74
N VAL A 59 6.95 13.53 -16.92
CA VAL A 59 6.01 13.10 -15.88
C VAL A 59 5.51 11.71 -16.27
N ALA A 60 5.76 10.71 -15.42
CA ALA A 60 5.33 9.34 -15.69
C ALA A 60 3.79 9.25 -15.75
N THR A 61 3.26 8.45 -16.68
CA THR A 61 1.82 8.17 -16.73
C THR A 61 1.42 7.29 -15.53
N PRO A 62 0.38 7.64 -14.78
CA PRO A 62 -0.14 6.78 -13.72
C PRO A 62 -0.65 5.45 -14.28
N ARG A 63 -0.29 4.34 -13.65
CA ARG A 63 -0.88 3.03 -13.96
C ARG A 63 -2.24 2.88 -13.28
N PRO A 64 -3.26 2.33 -13.95
CA PRO A 64 -4.53 2.01 -13.30
C PRO A 64 -4.35 0.99 -12.17
N SER A 65 -5.00 1.23 -11.05
CA SER A 65 -5.01 0.35 -9.88
C SER A 65 -6.34 0.46 -9.15
N ALA A 66 -6.64 -0.53 -8.31
CA ALA A 66 -7.81 -0.53 -7.46
C ALA A 66 -7.50 -1.07 -6.07
N SER A 67 -8.24 -0.61 -5.07
CA SER A 67 -8.04 -1.02 -3.68
C SER A 67 -9.35 -0.97 -2.90
N LEU A 68 -9.48 -1.84 -1.90
CA LEU A 68 -10.73 -2.09 -1.20
C LEU A 68 -10.60 -1.83 0.30
N ILE A 69 -11.44 -0.92 0.80
CA ILE A 69 -11.70 -0.75 2.23
C ILE A 69 -12.80 -1.74 2.60
N LEU A 70 -12.41 -2.83 3.24
CA LEU A 70 -13.34 -3.87 3.68
C LEU A 70 -13.61 -3.77 5.18
N LEU A 71 -14.88 -3.59 5.55
CA LEU A 71 -15.32 -3.58 6.94
C LEU A 71 -15.96 -4.92 7.34
N ASP A 72 -15.53 -5.50 8.46
CA ASP A 72 -16.13 -6.72 9.00
C ASP A 72 -17.43 -6.45 9.77
N SER A 73 -18.05 -7.50 10.33
CA SER A 73 -19.31 -7.43 11.08
C SER A 73 -19.28 -6.51 12.30
N GLN A 74 -18.10 -6.07 12.74
CA GLN A 74 -17.89 -5.13 13.85
C GLN A 74 -17.36 -3.77 13.37
N ASN A 75 -17.41 -3.50 12.06
CA ASN A 75 -16.85 -2.31 11.42
C ASN A 75 -15.33 -2.14 11.62
N ARG A 76 -14.60 -3.23 11.88
CA ARG A 76 -13.13 -3.23 11.81
C ARG A 76 -12.71 -3.25 10.35
N ILE A 77 -11.63 -2.57 10.03
CA ILE A 77 -11.13 -2.36 8.67
C ILE A 77 -9.99 -3.33 8.38
N LEU A 78 -10.06 -4.01 7.24
CA LEU A 78 -8.99 -4.89 6.77
C LEU A 78 -7.78 -4.08 6.30
N LEU A 79 -6.62 -4.34 6.88
CA LEU A 79 -5.33 -3.84 6.43
C LEU A 79 -4.40 -4.99 6.09
N THR A 80 -3.67 -4.84 4.99
CA THR A 80 -2.53 -5.68 4.63
C THR A 80 -1.24 -4.96 4.97
N HIS A 81 -0.22 -5.73 5.32
CA HIS A 81 1.10 -5.24 5.64
C HIS A 81 2.13 -6.16 5.00
N ARG A 82 2.92 -5.60 4.07
CA ARG A 82 4.00 -6.34 3.40
C ARG A 82 5.27 -6.22 4.24
N THR A 83 5.81 -7.36 4.68
CA THR A 83 7.08 -7.45 5.44
C THR A 83 8.34 -7.35 4.56
N SER A 84 8.22 -6.86 3.31
CA SER A 84 9.37 -6.71 2.42
C SER A 84 10.36 -5.70 2.97
N THR A 85 11.64 -6.10 3.01
CA THR A 85 12.79 -5.27 3.38
C THR A 85 13.34 -4.46 2.19
N ILE A 86 12.78 -4.61 0.98
CA ILE A 86 13.30 -4.02 -0.27
C ILE A 86 12.17 -3.32 -1.05
N GLY A 87 12.30 -2.00 -1.25
CA GLY A 87 11.44 -1.21 -2.12
C GLY A 87 10.83 0.03 -1.44
N SER A 88 10.31 0.96 -2.24
CA SER A 88 9.38 1.98 -1.74
C SER A 88 8.14 1.25 -1.22
N PHE A 89 7.71 1.53 0.01
CA PHE A 89 6.57 0.93 0.77
C PHE A 89 6.91 -0.14 1.84
N ALA A 90 8.18 -0.43 2.12
CA ALA A 90 8.56 -1.36 3.21
C ALA A 90 7.92 -0.98 4.56
N ASN A 91 7.23 -1.93 5.19
CA ASN A 91 6.53 -1.84 6.49
C ASN A 91 5.28 -0.94 6.57
N ALA A 92 4.69 -0.56 5.43
CA ALA A 92 3.45 0.21 5.43
C ALA A 92 2.21 -0.67 5.58
N HIS A 93 1.21 -0.16 6.29
CA HIS A 93 -0.12 -0.73 6.36
C HIS A 93 -1.00 -0.07 5.30
N VAL A 94 -1.59 -0.89 4.44
CA VAL A 94 -2.40 -0.46 3.30
C VAL A 94 -3.70 -1.26 3.25
N PHE A 95 -4.70 -0.74 2.53
CA PHE A 95 -5.83 -1.55 2.13
C PHE A 95 -5.38 -2.56 1.06
N PRO A 96 -5.99 -3.76 1.00
CA PRO A 96 -5.70 -4.70 -0.09
C PRO A 96 -5.98 -4.04 -1.44
N GLY A 97 -5.11 -4.29 -2.42
CA GLY A 97 -5.22 -3.68 -3.73
C GLY A 97 -3.92 -3.74 -4.52
N GLY A 98 -4.02 -3.47 -5.81
CA GLY A 98 -2.91 -3.58 -6.73
C GLY A 98 -3.22 -3.03 -8.11
N ASN A 99 -2.41 -3.42 -9.09
CA ASN A 99 -2.56 -2.91 -10.45
C ASN A 99 -3.75 -3.59 -11.12
N GLN A 100 -4.44 -2.85 -11.98
CA GLN A 100 -5.43 -3.47 -12.85
C GLN A 100 -4.72 -4.25 -13.95
N ASP A 101 -5.07 -5.52 -14.08
CA ASP A 101 -4.58 -6.40 -15.14
C ASP A 101 -5.43 -6.23 -16.40
N PRO A 102 -4.88 -6.51 -17.60
CA PRO A 102 -5.63 -6.43 -18.84
C PRO A 102 -6.89 -7.30 -18.88
N GLU A 103 -6.90 -8.43 -18.15
CA GLU A 103 -8.07 -9.30 -18.01
C GLU A 103 -9.15 -8.80 -17.02
N ASP A 104 -8.85 -7.80 -16.19
CA ASP A 104 -9.83 -7.27 -15.24
C ASP A 104 -10.91 -6.47 -16.00
N THR A 105 -12.16 -6.92 -15.91
CA THR A 105 -13.28 -6.30 -16.64
C THR A 105 -13.63 -4.91 -16.14
N SER A 106 -13.25 -4.57 -14.91
CA SER A 106 -13.47 -3.28 -14.29
C SER A 106 -12.52 -3.08 -13.10
N PRO A 107 -12.37 -1.84 -12.58
CA PRO A 107 -11.59 -1.61 -11.36
C PRO A 107 -12.21 -2.27 -10.11
N GLU A 108 -13.53 -2.43 -10.05
CA GLU A 108 -14.22 -3.19 -8.98
C GLU A 108 -13.78 -4.66 -9.02
N PHE A 109 -13.72 -5.24 -10.22
CA PHE A 109 -13.24 -6.61 -10.43
C PHE A 109 -11.77 -6.75 -9.98
N CYS A 110 -10.91 -5.80 -10.36
CA CYS A 110 -9.53 -5.70 -9.90
C CYS A 110 -9.43 -5.64 -8.37
N ALA A 111 -10.23 -4.78 -7.72
CA ALA A 111 -10.22 -4.64 -6.27
C ALA A 111 -10.60 -5.95 -5.57
N ILE A 112 -11.57 -6.70 -6.10
CA ILE A 112 -11.97 -8.01 -5.58
C ILE A 112 -10.86 -9.05 -5.80
N ARG A 113 -10.26 -9.11 -6.99
CA ARG A 113 -9.16 -10.03 -7.31
C ARG A 113 -7.97 -9.81 -6.36
N GLU A 114 -7.50 -8.57 -6.27
CA GLU A 114 -6.37 -8.20 -5.40
C GLU A 114 -6.68 -8.49 -3.92
N THR A 115 -7.91 -8.23 -3.47
CA THR A 115 -8.33 -8.60 -2.10
C THR A 115 -8.23 -10.10 -1.87
N PHE A 116 -8.67 -10.91 -2.82
CA PHE A 116 -8.55 -12.36 -2.73
C PHE A 116 -7.08 -12.81 -2.74
N GLU A 117 -6.26 -12.31 -3.67
CA GLU A 117 -4.84 -12.64 -3.75
C GLU A 117 -4.09 -12.31 -2.45
N GLU A 118 -4.28 -11.11 -1.89
CA GLU A 118 -3.53 -10.67 -0.71
C GLU A 118 -4.03 -11.25 0.61
N THR A 119 -5.32 -11.55 0.71
CA THR A 119 -5.95 -11.87 2.01
C THR A 119 -6.68 -13.20 2.03
N GLY A 120 -7.09 -13.71 0.88
CA GLY A 120 -7.98 -14.88 0.76
C GLY A 120 -9.46 -14.57 0.95
N VAL A 121 -9.84 -13.32 1.27
CA VAL A 121 -11.26 -12.94 1.31
C VAL A 121 -11.80 -12.85 -0.12
N LEU A 122 -12.75 -13.73 -0.45
CA LEU A 122 -13.34 -13.82 -1.78
C LEU A 122 -14.77 -13.25 -1.78
N LEU A 123 -14.98 -12.14 -2.48
CA LEU A 123 -16.28 -11.45 -2.56
C LEU A 123 -17.03 -11.82 -3.84
N THR A 124 -17.93 -12.79 -3.73
CA THR A 124 -18.70 -13.32 -4.86
C THR A 124 -20.20 -13.39 -4.59
N ILE A 125 -20.98 -13.48 -5.67
CA ILE A 125 -22.37 -13.92 -5.66
C ILE A 125 -22.47 -15.18 -6.53
N PRO A 126 -22.97 -16.31 -5.97
CA PRO A 126 -23.23 -16.53 -4.54
C PRO A 126 -21.92 -16.48 -3.70
N PRO A 127 -22.00 -16.49 -2.35
CA PRO A 127 -20.82 -16.67 -1.50
C PRO A 127 -20.08 -17.97 -1.84
N PRO A 128 -18.74 -18.03 -1.69
CA PRO A 128 -17.98 -19.23 -2.01
C PRO A 128 -18.34 -20.37 -1.03
N PRO A 129 -18.56 -21.60 -1.53
CA PRO A 129 -18.79 -22.74 -0.64
C PRO A 129 -17.53 -23.04 0.18
N SER A 130 -17.72 -23.44 1.45
CA SER A 130 -16.63 -23.72 2.40
C SER A 130 -15.66 -24.82 1.92
N SER A 131 -16.13 -25.72 1.05
CA SER A 131 -15.30 -26.75 0.41
C SER A 131 -14.13 -26.19 -0.41
N LEU A 132 -14.18 -24.92 -0.84
CA LEU A 132 -13.09 -24.28 -1.58
C LEU A 132 -12.00 -23.69 -0.68
N PHE A 133 -12.26 -23.47 0.60
CA PHE A 133 -11.37 -22.66 1.45
C PHE A 133 -9.99 -23.29 1.61
N SER A 134 -9.90 -24.61 1.66
CA SER A 134 -8.64 -25.35 1.70
C SER A 134 -7.78 -25.17 0.44
N THR A 135 -8.40 -24.82 -0.71
CA THR A 135 -7.71 -24.61 -1.99
C THR A 135 -7.17 -23.18 -2.15
N PHE A 136 -7.73 -22.21 -1.44
CA PHE A 136 -7.44 -20.79 -1.63
C PHE A 136 -5.95 -20.43 -1.54
N PRO A 137 -5.13 -20.97 -0.61
CA PRO A 137 -3.71 -20.64 -0.57
C PRO A 137 -2.98 -20.97 -1.89
N GLN A 138 -3.31 -22.09 -2.52
CA GLN A 138 -2.72 -22.49 -3.80
C GLN A 138 -3.29 -21.64 -4.95
N VAL A 139 -4.62 -21.48 -5.00
CA VAL A 139 -5.31 -20.71 -6.05
C VAL A 139 -4.81 -19.26 -6.07
N ARG A 140 -4.65 -18.63 -4.89
CA ARG A 140 -4.11 -17.26 -4.78
C ARG A 140 -2.73 -17.14 -5.40
N LYS A 141 -1.84 -18.11 -5.15
CA LYS A 141 -0.50 -18.13 -5.77
C LYS A 141 -0.57 -18.27 -7.28
N GLN A 142 -1.46 -19.13 -7.79
CA GLN A 142 -1.63 -19.35 -9.23
C GLN A 142 -2.23 -18.14 -9.94
N ILE A 143 -3.14 -17.41 -9.31
CA ILE A 143 -3.68 -16.16 -9.87
C ILE A 143 -2.59 -15.08 -9.84
N HIS A 144 -1.91 -14.91 -8.71
CA HIS A 144 -0.85 -13.91 -8.56
C HIS A 144 0.32 -14.12 -9.55
N SER A 145 0.64 -15.37 -9.89
CA SER A 145 1.66 -15.71 -10.88
C SER A 145 1.14 -15.70 -12.34
N HIS A 146 -0.12 -15.36 -12.56
CA HIS A 146 -0.85 -15.46 -13.84
C HIS A 146 -0.85 -16.88 -14.45
N GLU A 147 -0.71 -17.93 -13.64
CA GLU A 147 -0.86 -19.33 -14.06
C GLU A 147 -2.31 -19.67 -14.40
N ILE A 148 -3.26 -19.12 -13.63
CA ILE A 148 -4.70 -19.19 -13.92
C ILE A 148 -5.31 -17.79 -13.86
N LYS A 149 -6.35 -17.55 -14.65
CA LYS A 149 -7.10 -16.30 -14.57
C LYS A 149 -8.10 -16.34 -13.42
N PHE A 150 -8.25 -15.25 -12.69
CA PHE A 150 -9.27 -15.12 -11.65
C PHE A 150 -10.68 -15.36 -12.21
N SER A 151 -10.98 -14.84 -13.41
CA SER A 151 -12.26 -15.06 -14.09
C SER A 151 -12.55 -16.54 -14.37
N ASP A 152 -11.53 -17.33 -14.68
CA ASP A 152 -11.68 -18.74 -15.03
C ASP A 152 -11.86 -19.57 -13.77
N PHE A 153 -11.16 -19.24 -12.68
CA PHE A 153 -11.40 -19.79 -11.36
C PHE A 153 -12.85 -19.54 -10.90
N LEU A 154 -13.35 -18.31 -11.04
CA LEU A 154 -14.73 -17.98 -10.68
C LEU A 154 -15.74 -18.80 -11.50
N LYS A 155 -15.58 -18.83 -12.83
CA LYS A 155 -16.45 -19.60 -13.74
C LYS A 155 -16.45 -21.09 -13.42
N ALA A 156 -15.28 -21.68 -13.19
CA ALA A 156 -15.15 -23.11 -12.87
C ALA A 156 -15.89 -23.50 -11.58
N ASN A 157 -16.11 -22.54 -10.68
CA ASN A 157 -16.79 -22.73 -9.40
C ASN A 157 -18.22 -22.16 -9.38
N ASN A 158 -18.76 -21.74 -10.53
CA ASN A 158 -20.09 -21.11 -10.65
C ASN A 158 -20.24 -19.85 -9.77
N LEU A 159 -19.16 -19.09 -9.63
CA LEU A 159 -19.12 -17.84 -8.86
C LEU A 159 -19.02 -16.64 -9.82
N SER A 160 -19.55 -15.50 -9.38
CA SER A 160 -19.34 -14.19 -10.04
C SER A 160 -18.81 -13.19 -9.03
N ALA A 161 -17.88 -12.33 -9.42
CA ALA A 161 -17.38 -11.27 -8.54
C ALA A 161 -18.52 -10.31 -8.15
N ASN A 162 -18.64 -9.98 -6.87
CA ASN A 162 -19.72 -9.12 -6.36
C ASN A 162 -19.41 -7.63 -6.57
N VAL A 163 -19.24 -7.22 -7.82
CA VAL A 163 -18.84 -5.84 -8.18
C VAL A 163 -19.88 -4.80 -7.75
N GLU A 164 -21.16 -5.14 -7.77
CA GLU A 164 -22.27 -4.25 -7.36
C GLU A 164 -22.27 -3.92 -5.86
N SER A 165 -21.58 -4.72 -5.04
CA SER A 165 -21.46 -4.45 -3.60
C SER A 165 -20.37 -3.43 -3.26
N LEU A 166 -19.53 -3.03 -4.23
CA LEU A 166 -18.45 -2.08 -4.03
C LEU A 166 -18.96 -0.65 -4.22
N ILE A 167 -18.89 0.14 -3.16
CA ILE A 167 -19.28 1.55 -3.17
C ILE A 167 -18.08 2.38 -3.63
N PRO A 168 -18.17 3.17 -4.72
CA PRO A 168 -17.10 4.07 -5.13
C PRO A 168 -16.79 5.09 -4.03
N TYR A 169 -15.53 5.20 -3.61
CA TYR A 169 -15.16 6.03 -2.46
C TYR A 169 -14.26 7.20 -2.81
N THR A 170 -13.09 7.00 -3.43
CA THR A 170 -12.21 8.10 -3.89
C THR A 170 -11.29 7.61 -5.01
N THR A 171 -10.73 8.52 -5.81
CA THR A 171 -9.59 8.19 -6.69
C THR A 171 -8.33 8.90 -6.23
N TRP A 172 -7.19 8.20 -6.18
CA TRP A 172 -5.90 8.76 -5.77
C TRP A 172 -4.87 8.64 -6.87
N ILE A 173 -4.34 9.78 -7.30
CA ILE A 173 -3.26 9.88 -8.28
C ILE A 173 -1.97 10.17 -7.53
N THR A 174 -0.97 9.30 -7.72
CA THR A 174 0.35 9.51 -7.16
C THR A 174 0.94 10.84 -7.67
N PRO A 175 1.61 11.65 -6.81
CA PRO A 175 2.13 12.95 -7.22
C PRO A 175 3.05 12.87 -8.46
N PRO A 176 3.08 13.91 -9.32
CA PRO A 176 3.85 13.92 -10.56
C PRO A 176 5.37 13.85 -10.34
N THR A 177 5.84 14.15 -9.12
CA THR A 177 7.25 14.07 -8.71
C THR A 177 7.75 12.64 -8.51
N MET A 178 6.84 11.65 -8.45
CA MET A 178 7.19 10.25 -8.23
C MET A 178 7.45 9.53 -9.56
N LYS A 179 8.51 8.71 -9.60
CA LYS A 179 8.87 7.93 -10.81
C LYS A 179 7.86 6.82 -11.11
N LYS A 180 7.36 6.15 -10.06
CA LYS A 180 6.27 5.17 -10.15
C LYS A 180 4.99 5.88 -9.75
N ARG A 181 4.02 5.91 -10.65
CA ARG A 181 2.73 6.54 -10.41
C ARG A 181 1.60 5.55 -10.64
N TYR A 182 0.55 5.73 -9.85
CA TYR A 182 -0.66 4.95 -9.86
C TYR A 182 -1.85 5.89 -9.81
N GLU A 183 -2.92 5.51 -10.50
CA GLU A 183 -4.26 6.07 -10.36
C GLU A 183 -5.12 4.98 -9.72
N THR A 184 -5.21 5.03 -8.39
CA THR A 184 -5.91 4.02 -7.59
C THR A 184 -7.35 4.44 -7.36
N ARG A 185 -8.30 3.64 -7.85
CA ARG A 185 -9.71 3.74 -7.46
C ARG A 185 -9.93 3.00 -6.15
N MET A 186 -10.40 3.71 -5.14
CA MET A 186 -10.72 3.18 -3.82
C MET A 186 -12.20 2.86 -3.75
N PHE A 187 -12.50 1.64 -3.33
CA PHE A 187 -13.86 1.18 -3.07
C PHE A 187 -14.05 0.89 -1.59
N LEU A 188 -15.29 0.92 -1.13
CA LEU A 188 -15.69 0.50 0.21
C LEU A 188 -16.74 -0.59 0.10
N THR A 189 -16.62 -1.62 0.92
CA THR A 189 -17.69 -2.61 1.08
C THR A 189 -17.72 -3.20 2.48
N PHE A 190 -18.78 -3.92 2.78
CA PHE A 190 -19.03 -4.50 4.09
C PHE A 190 -19.18 -6.00 3.97
N LEU A 191 -18.48 -6.75 4.82
CA LEU A 191 -18.80 -8.15 5.02
C LEU A 191 -20.18 -8.30 5.67
N PRO A 192 -20.88 -9.42 5.45
CA PRO A 192 -22.16 -9.70 6.10
C PRO A 192 -22.08 -9.51 7.62
N LEU A 193 -23.16 -9.02 8.22
CA LEU A 193 -23.28 -9.01 9.66
C LEU A 193 -23.41 -10.45 10.14
N SER A 194 -22.62 -10.84 11.14
CA SER A 194 -22.77 -12.14 11.78
C SER A 194 -24.14 -12.17 12.46
N THR A 195 -25.05 -13.00 11.97
CA THR A 195 -26.28 -13.31 12.72
C THR A 195 -25.85 -13.99 14.03
N SER A 196 -26.51 -13.65 15.13
CA SER A 196 -26.22 -14.13 16.49
C SER A 196 -26.51 -15.63 16.68
N SER A 197 -25.77 -16.46 15.95
CA SER A 197 -25.58 -17.88 16.19
C SER A 197 -24.07 -18.06 16.31
N SER A 198 -23.60 -17.94 17.55
CA SER A 198 -22.22 -18.02 18.01
C SER A 198 -21.57 -19.41 17.84
N GLU A 199 -22.03 -20.19 16.87
CA GLU A 199 -21.46 -21.47 16.45
C GLU A 199 -21.64 -21.53 14.92
N GLY A 200 -20.59 -21.21 14.15
CA GLY A 200 -20.54 -21.50 12.71
C GLY A 200 -20.29 -20.33 11.74
N ILE A 201 -20.27 -19.05 12.16
CA ILE A 201 -19.94 -17.95 11.24
C ILE A 201 -18.44 -17.78 11.02
N GLU A 202 -17.61 -18.10 12.03
CA GLU A 202 -16.15 -18.19 11.82
C GLU A 202 -15.77 -19.26 10.79
N GLU A 203 -16.61 -20.28 10.58
CA GLU A 203 -16.39 -21.33 9.56
C GLU A 203 -16.82 -20.94 8.14
N THR A 204 -17.65 -19.89 7.98
CA THR A 204 -18.13 -19.43 6.65
C THR A 204 -17.42 -18.16 6.16
N MET A 205 -16.75 -17.44 7.05
CA MET A 205 -15.96 -16.27 6.70
C MET A 205 -14.49 -16.67 6.66
N ASN A 206 -13.93 -16.85 5.47
CA ASN A 206 -12.51 -17.12 5.32
C ASN A 206 -11.70 -15.98 5.96
N LEU A 207 -11.09 -16.28 7.11
CA LEU A 207 -10.26 -15.31 7.82
C LEU A 207 -9.05 -14.94 6.95
N PRO A 208 -8.57 -13.68 7.01
CA PRO A 208 -7.41 -13.27 6.25
C PRO A 208 -6.20 -14.16 6.58
N THR A 209 -5.60 -14.77 5.56
CA THR A 209 -4.43 -15.65 5.72
C THR A 209 -3.25 -15.08 4.95
N SER A 210 -2.04 -15.17 5.53
CA SER A 210 -0.81 -14.83 4.81
C SER A 210 -0.57 -15.82 3.67
N ASP A 211 0.02 -15.36 2.57
CA ASP A 211 0.38 -16.18 1.39
C ASP A 211 1.45 -17.26 1.65
N GLY A 212 2.05 -17.27 2.85
CA GLY A 212 3.07 -18.24 3.25
C GLY A 212 4.36 -18.17 2.43
N GLY A 213 4.62 -17.03 1.77
CA GLY A 213 5.84 -16.77 0.99
C GLY A 213 6.95 -16.08 1.81
N ALA A 214 8.15 -15.98 1.22
CA ALA A 214 9.29 -15.26 1.79
C ALA A 214 9.06 -13.73 1.92
N GLU A 215 8.03 -13.21 1.25
CA GLU A 215 7.47 -11.87 1.44
C GLU A 215 6.12 -12.01 2.15
N THR A 216 6.11 -12.18 3.48
CA THR A 216 4.85 -12.44 4.19
C THR A 216 3.97 -11.18 4.19
N VAL A 217 2.87 -11.22 3.45
CA VAL A 217 1.78 -10.25 3.60
C VAL A 217 0.93 -10.69 4.79
N SER A 218 0.97 -9.94 5.90
CA SER A 218 0.05 -10.15 7.01
C SER A 218 -1.21 -9.32 6.80
N ALA A 219 -2.38 -9.91 6.97
CA ALA A 219 -3.66 -9.23 6.88
C ALA A 219 -4.36 -9.26 8.25
N LYS A 220 -4.86 -8.11 8.71
CA LYS A 220 -5.56 -7.99 10.00
C LYS A 220 -6.72 -7.01 9.92
N PHE A 221 -7.79 -7.32 10.65
CA PHE A 221 -8.85 -6.37 10.94
C PHE A 221 -8.47 -5.53 12.16
N MET A 222 -8.64 -4.21 12.06
CA MET A 222 -8.38 -3.25 13.15
C MET A 222 -9.51 -2.22 13.22
N THR A 223 -9.82 -1.69 14.40
CA THR A 223 -10.76 -0.56 14.50
C THR A 223 -10.15 0.71 13.91
N ALA A 224 -10.98 1.67 13.52
CA ALA A 224 -10.48 2.95 13.00
C ALA A 224 -9.65 3.72 14.07
N GLU A 225 -10.05 3.61 15.33
CA GLU A 225 -9.35 4.15 16.49
C GLU A 225 -7.95 3.55 16.64
N GLU A 226 -7.85 2.21 16.62
CA GLU A 226 -6.57 1.49 16.71
C GLU A 226 -5.64 1.91 15.58
N ILE A 227 -6.14 1.95 14.34
CA ILE A 227 -5.35 2.33 13.16
C ILE A 227 -4.76 3.73 13.32
N LEU A 228 -5.58 4.71 13.71
CA LEU A 228 -5.12 6.10 13.83
C LEU A 228 -4.24 6.32 15.08
N ALA A 229 -4.52 5.63 16.19
CA ALA A 229 -3.69 5.67 17.39
C ALA A 229 -2.31 5.07 17.12
N ASP A 230 -2.26 3.88 16.51
CA ASP A 230 -1.01 3.21 16.18
C ASP A 230 -0.18 4.00 15.14
N ALA A 231 -0.83 4.69 14.19
CA ALA A 231 -0.14 5.57 13.25
C ALA A 231 0.45 6.80 13.93
N ARG A 232 -0.27 7.39 14.89
CA ARG A 232 0.21 8.54 15.70
C ARG A 232 1.40 8.14 16.58
N GLU A 233 1.37 6.93 17.12
CA GLU A 233 2.43 6.36 17.96
C GLU A 233 3.59 5.74 17.15
N ASN A 234 3.55 5.82 15.81
CA ASN A 234 4.54 5.23 14.90
C ASN A 234 4.67 3.71 14.99
N LYS A 235 3.65 3.01 15.49
CA LYS A 235 3.58 1.53 15.47
C LYS A 235 3.24 0.99 14.09
N ILE A 236 2.49 1.76 13.29
CA ILE A 236 2.21 1.47 11.89
C ILE A 236 2.50 2.70 11.01
N ILE A 237 2.77 2.46 9.74
CA ILE A 237 2.94 3.52 8.74
C ILE A 237 1.71 3.55 7.84
N LEU A 238 1.03 4.69 7.79
CA LEU A 238 -0.09 4.95 6.86
C LEU A 238 0.33 5.99 5.84
N PHE A 239 -0.03 5.78 4.57
CA PHE A 239 0.09 6.84 3.55
C PHE A 239 -1.10 7.79 3.57
N PRO A 240 -0.98 8.95 2.90
CA PRO A 240 -2.06 9.92 2.75
C PRO A 240 -3.45 9.33 2.47
N PRO A 241 -3.62 8.37 1.54
CA PRO A 241 -4.92 7.77 1.29
C PRO A 241 -5.49 7.07 2.53
N GLN A 242 -4.72 6.19 3.16
CA GLN A 242 -5.18 5.35 4.27
C GLN A 242 -5.57 6.21 5.46
N ALA A 243 -4.71 7.13 5.91
CA ALA A 243 -5.06 7.93 7.08
C ALA A 243 -6.25 8.86 6.81
N TYR A 244 -6.36 9.42 5.59
CA TYR A 244 -7.53 10.23 5.21
C TYR A 244 -8.82 9.41 5.26
N LEU A 245 -8.84 8.27 4.59
CA LEU A 245 -10.05 7.44 4.43
C LEU A 245 -10.48 6.85 5.79
N VAL A 246 -9.55 6.38 6.61
CA VAL A 246 -9.85 5.93 7.99
C VAL A 246 -10.36 7.09 8.85
N THR A 247 -9.74 8.28 8.77
CA THR A 247 -10.21 9.47 9.51
C THR A 247 -11.65 9.86 9.13
N ARG A 248 -12.01 9.76 7.85
CA ARG A 248 -13.38 10.09 7.40
C ARG A 248 -14.42 9.09 7.92
N LEU A 249 -14.06 7.81 8.03
CA LEU A 249 -14.96 6.77 8.56
C LEU A 249 -15.11 6.80 10.08
N LEU A 250 -14.07 7.23 10.79
CA LEU A 250 -13.99 7.22 12.27
C LEU A 250 -15.30 7.68 12.92
N LYS A 251 -15.79 8.87 12.58
CA LYS A 251 -16.97 9.47 13.23
C LYS A 251 -18.25 8.62 13.17
N PHE A 252 -18.35 7.71 12.19
CA PHE A 252 -19.51 6.83 12.06
C PHE A 252 -19.32 5.54 12.83
N VAL A 253 -18.14 4.93 12.73
CA VAL A 253 -17.87 3.62 13.36
C VAL A 253 -17.68 3.73 14.87
N THR A 254 -17.40 4.94 15.38
CA THR A 254 -17.28 5.22 16.82
C THR A 254 -18.55 5.78 17.45
N ASP A 255 -19.63 5.98 16.69
CA ASP A 255 -20.86 6.53 17.24
C ASP A 255 -21.60 5.45 18.04
N GLY A 256 -21.37 5.45 19.35
CA GLY A 256 -22.00 4.51 20.29
C GLY A 256 -23.51 4.70 20.46
N SER A 257 -24.10 5.76 19.90
CA SER A 257 -25.55 5.92 19.85
C SER A 257 -26.22 5.12 18.73
N LEU A 258 -25.44 4.62 17.76
CA LEU A 258 -25.92 3.87 16.60
C LEU A 258 -25.53 2.39 16.71
N SER A 259 -26.46 1.50 16.33
CA SER A 259 -26.12 0.10 16.06
C SER A 259 -25.19 -0.03 14.85
N VAL A 260 -24.45 -1.14 14.72
CA VAL A 260 -23.57 -1.39 13.56
C VAL A 260 -24.30 -1.26 12.23
N VAL A 261 -25.56 -1.73 12.15
CA VAL A 261 -26.42 -1.56 10.96
C VAL A 261 -26.61 -0.08 10.65
N GLN A 262 -27.03 0.71 11.64
CA GLN A 262 -27.25 2.15 11.47
C GLN A 262 -25.97 2.91 11.13
N GLN A 263 -24.82 2.52 11.70
CA GLN A 263 -23.52 3.09 11.34
C GLN A 263 -23.20 2.84 9.85
N ARG A 264 -23.43 1.62 9.34
CA ARG A 264 -23.18 1.28 7.93
C ARG A 264 -24.12 2.03 6.98
N GLU A 265 -25.39 2.18 7.33
CA GLU A 265 -26.33 2.99 6.53
C GLU A 265 -25.94 4.47 6.54
N ALA A 266 -25.57 5.03 7.71
CA ALA A 266 -25.08 6.40 7.81
C ALA A 266 -23.81 6.64 6.95
N ILE A 267 -22.91 5.66 6.87
CA ILE A 267 -21.73 5.72 5.99
C ILE A 267 -22.17 5.79 4.52
N LYS A 268 -23.09 4.94 4.08
CA LYS A 268 -23.59 4.91 2.69
C LYS A 268 -24.26 6.23 2.31
N GLU A 269 -25.19 6.69 3.15
CA GLU A 269 -25.90 7.95 2.96
C GLU A 269 -24.93 9.13 2.90
N TRP A 270 -23.93 9.16 3.78
CA TRP A 270 -22.92 10.21 3.76
C TRP A 270 -22.03 10.17 2.52
N ILE A 271 -21.60 8.98 2.07
CA ILE A 271 -20.80 8.83 0.84
C ILE A 271 -21.53 9.42 -0.36
N GLU A 272 -22.82 9.12 -0.48
CA GLU A 272 -23.69 9.61 -1.55
C GLU A 272 -23.88 11.14 -1.44
N ALA A 273 -24.27 11.63 -0.25
CA ALA A 273 -24.55 13.05 -0.02
C ALA A 273 -23.32 13.94 -0.23
N GLU A 274 -22.15 13.50 0.24
CA GLU A 274 -20.86 14.18 0.01
C GLU A 274 -20.42 14.06 -1.46
N GLY A 275 -20.83 13.00 -2.16
CA GLY A 275 -20.33 12.64 -3.47
C GLY A 275 -18.87 12.18 -3.43
N MET A 276 -18.48 11.47 -2.37
CA MET A 276 -17.11 11.02 -2.11
C MET A 276 -16.47 10.37 -3.34
N GLY A 277 -17.20 9.48 -4.02
CA GLY A 277 -16.73 8.75 -5.20
C GLY A 277 -16.29 9.62 -6.38
N ARG A 278 -16.67 10.92 -6.40
CA ARG A 278 -16.25 11.89 -7.43
C ARG A 278 -14.92 12.58 -7.12
N TYR A 279 -14.43 12.50 -5.88
CA TYR A 279 -13.17 13.12 -5.53
C TYR A 279 -11.98 12.43 -6.22
N VAL A 280 -11.10 13.25 -6.76
CA VAL A 280 -9.81 12.83 -7.33
C VAL A 280 -8.69 13.56 -6.63
N PHE A 281 -8.02 12.83 -5.73
CA PHE A 281 -6.91 13.31 -4.93
C PHE A 281 -5.62 13.22 -5.72
N GLU A 282 -4.90 14.33 -5.82
CA GLU A 282 -3.50 14.34 -6.28
C GLU A 282 -2.69 15.13 -5.25
N PRO A 283 -2.13 14.47 -4.21
CA PRO A 283 -1.50 15.17 -3.10
C PRO A 283 -0.34 16.07 -3.54
N ARG A 284 -0.32 17.31 -3.06
CA ARG A 284 0.70 18.31 -3.39
C ARG A 284 1.12 19.07 -2.12
N PRO A 285 2.42 19.27 -1.88
CA PRO A 285 2.93 20.18 -0.87
C PRO A 285 2.37 21.57 -1.05
N GLU A 286 1.78 22.08 0.02
CA GLU A 286 1.30 23.47 0.10
C GLU A 286 2.16 24.30 1.07
N GLY A 287 2.93 23.64 1.94
CA GLY A 287 3.82 24.32 2.87
C GLY A 287 4.35 23.41 3.96
N LYS A 288 4.82 24.03 5.03
CA LYS A 288 5.26 23.39 6.26
C LYS A 288 4.59 24.06 7.45
N THR A 289 4.54 23.36 8.57
CA THR A 289 4.16 23.94 9.87
C THR A 289 5.13 25.04 10.30
N LYS A 290 4.71 25.92 11.20
CA LYS A 290 5.51 27.08 11.67
C LYS A 290 6.88 26.69 12.24
N ASP A 291 6.95 25.54 12.91
CA ASP A 291 8.19 24.98 13.44
C ASP A 291 9.11 24.37 12.35
N GLY A 292 8.62 24.30 11.10
CA GLY A 292 9.31 23.75 9.93
C GLY A 292 9.46 22.23 9.93
N LYS A 293 8.92 21.52 10.92
CA LYS A 293 9.17 20.09 11.14
C LYS A 293 8.24 19.17 10.35
N ARG A 294 7.04 19.64 10.02
CA ARG A 294 6.00 18.83 9.35
C ARG A 294 5.64 19.41 7.99
N LEU A 295 5.34 18.51 7.05
CA LEU A 295 4.89 18.85 5.70
C LEU A 295 3.36 18.94 5.68
N ILE A 296 2.83 19.94 4.99
CA ILE A 296 1.39 20.09 4.74
C ILE A 296 1.14 19.75 3.27
N LEU A 297 0.29 18.74 3.03
CA LEU A 297 -0.21 18.38 1.71
C LEU A 297 -1.67 18.78 1.56
N GLY A 298 -1.99 19.46 0.48
CA GLY A 298 -3.35 19.51 -0.06
C GLY A 298 -3.60 18.40 -1.07
N TYR A 299 -4.84 18.28 -1.50
CA TYR A 299 -5.31 17.17 -2.34
C TYR A 299 -5.58 17.54 -3.79
N GLY A 300 -5.19 18.75 -4.19
CA GLY A 300 -5.43 19.27 -5.53
C GLY A 300 -6.88 19.75 -5.73
N PRO A 301 -7.19 20.31 -6.91
CA PRO A 301 -8.45 21.00 -7.18
C PRO A 301 -9.68 20.08 -7.27
N ARG A 302 -9.46 18.77 -7.46
CA ARG A 302 -10.54 17.75 -7.50
C ARG A 302 -10.60 16.90 -6.23
N GLY A 303 -9.71 17.15 -5.27
CA GLY A 303 -9.73 16.49 -3.97
C GLY A 303 -10.58 17.25 -2.96
N ASP A 304 -10.48 16.87 -1.70
CA ASP A 304 -11.16 17.54 -0.60
C ASP A 304 -10.53 18.93 -0.30
N PRO A 305 -11.26 20.04 -0.51
CA PRO A 305 -10.72 21.38 -0.25
C PRO A 305 -10.67 21.74 1.24
N ASN A 306 -11.44 21.04 2.07
CA ASN A 306 -11.64 21.35 3.48
C ASN A 306 -10.65 20.61 4.39
N ARG A 307 -9.83 19.72 3.85
CA ARG A 307 -8.88 18.91 4.61
C ARG A 307 -7.48 19.00 4.06
N LYS A 308 -6.50 18.80 4.94
CA LYS A 308 -5.07 18.70 4.61
C LYS A 308 -4.45 17.51 5.34
N SER A 309 -3.46 16.91 4.71
CA SER A 309 -2.58 15.92 5.36
C SER A 309 -1.39 16.64 5.97
N VAL A 310 -1.14 16.42 7.26
CA VAL A 310 0.04 16.94 7.95
C VAL A 310 0.83 15.77 8.50
N PHE A 311 2.09 15.64 8.09
CA PHE A 311 2.94 14.56 8.60
C PHE A 311 4.37 15.01 8.78
N LYS A 312 5.07 14.36 9.71
CA LYS A 312 6.51 14.54 9.86
C LYS A 312 7.23 13.60 8.89
N PRO A 313 8.15 14.09 8.04
CA PRO A 313 8.92 13.23 7.17
C PRO A 313 9.88 12.35 7.99
N GLY A 314 9.76 11.04 7.85
CA GLY A 314 10.64 10.02 8.40
C GLY A 314 11.72 9.56 7.41
N LYS A 315 12.42 8.46 7.75
CA LYS A 315 13.47 7.88 6.89
C LYS A 315 12.92 7.51 5.51
N SER A 316 13.70 7.78 4.47
CA SER A 316 13.33 7.50 3.06
C SER A 316 12.03 8.15 2.58
N GLY A 317 11.54 9.21 3.25
CA GLY A 317 10.32 9.92 2.87
C GLY A 317 9.03 9.29 3.38
N MET A 318 9.11 8.26 4.23
CA MET A 318 7.93 7.66 4.87
C MET A 318 7.37 8.58 5.95
N PRO A 319 6.05 8.67 6.12
CA PRO A 319 5.46 9.49 7.19
C PRO A 319 5.77 8.90 8.57
N GLU A 320 6.26 9.74 9.49
CA GLU A 320 6.50 9.46 10.91
C GLU A 320 5.46 10.23 11.73
N GLY A 321 4.26 9.71 11.86
CA GLY A 321 3.13 10.42 12.45
C GLY A 321 2.43 11.28 11.40
N HIS A 322 1.16 10.97 11.20
CA HIS A 322 0.32 11.57 10.17
C HIS A 322 -1.05 11.89 10.75
N GLU A 323 -1.49 13.13 10.54
CA GLU A 323 -2.80 13.62 10.93
C GLU A 323 -3.52 14.27 9.74
N ILE A 324 -4.84 14.24 9.81
CA ILE A 324 -5.73 14.90 8.86
C ILE A 324 -6.42 16.02 9.61
N VAL A 325 -6.24 17.25 9.12
CA VAL A 325 -6.73 18.46 9.79
C VAL A 325 -7.65 19.27 8.89
N GLU A 326 -8.48 20.11 9.48
CA GLU A 326 -9.23 21.13 8.74
C GLU A 326 -8.25 22.06 8.01
N ALA A 327 -8.57 22.44 6.77
CA ALA A 327 -7.73 23.36 6.00
C ALA A 327 -7.52 24.71 6.72
N THR A 328 -8.53 25.18 7.45
CA THR A 328 -8.47 26.42 8.27
C THR A 328 -7.57 26.29 9.51
N GLN A 329 -7.32 25.08 9.98
CA GLN A 329 -6.44 24.79 11.11
C GLN A 329 -5.00 24.54 10.64
N ALA A 330 -4.81 24.01 9.44
CA ALA A 330 -3.48 23.74 8.88
C ALA A 330 -2.57 24.99 8.86
N ALA A 331 -3.13 26.18 8.55
CA ALA A 331 -2.40 27.44 8.56
C ALA A 331 -1.93 27.91 9.95
N LYS A 332 -2.47 27.33 11.02
CA LYS A 332 -2.17 27.70 12.41
C LYS A 332 -1.02 26.87 13.02
N LEU A 333 -0.79 25.67 12.49
CA LEU A 333 0.24 24.69 12.90
C LEU A 333 1.66 25.14 12.54
#